data_AF-A0AAE9Z7H7-F1
#
_entry.id   AF-A0AAE9Z7H7-F1
#
_cell.length_a   1.000
_cell.length_b   1.000
_cell.length_c   1.000
_cell.angle_alpha   90.00
_cell.angle_beta   90.00
_cell.angle_gamma   90.00
#
_symmetry.space_group_name_H-M   'P 1'
#
loop_
_entity.id
_entity.type
_entity.pdbx_description
1 polymer ?
#
loop_
_entity_poly.entity_id
_entity_poly.type
_entity_poly.pdbx_seq_one_letter_code
_entity_poly.pdbx_strand_id
1 'polypeptide(L)' 'MYKGRYEVRSDMEYKDDNLYMKAGDKFDLTDNHKGDRVEIIVDGKTYYVDQDVISTCSKALRY' A
#
# COMPACT_ATOMS: atom_id res chain seq x y z
N MET A 1 -3.82 7.71 -8.06
CA MET A 1 -3.84 7.94 -6.58
C MET A 1 -2.93 9.10 -6.26
N TYR A 2 -3.05 9.67 -5.07
CA TYR A 2 -2.14 10.72 -4.61
C TYR A 2 -1.26 10.14 -3.51
N LYS A 3 0.03 10.49 -3.49
CA LYS A 3 0.89 10.19 -2.34
C LYS A 3 0.25 10.62 -1.02
N GLY A 4 0.52 9.86 0.02
CA GLY A 4 -0.01 10.14 1.35
C GLY A 4 -0.23 8.87 2.15
N ARG A 5 -0.90 9.03 3.29
CA ARG A 5 -1.13 7.92 4.22
C ARG A 5 -2.44 7.21 3.91
N TYR A 6 -2.38 5.89 3.89
CA TYR A 6 -3.51 5.02 3.60
C TYR A 6 -3.76 4.05 4.75
N GLU A 7 -5.00 3.61 4.85
CA GLU A 7 -5.43 2.57 5.78
C GLU A 7 -6.03 1.41 5.00
N VAL A 8 -5.60 0.20 5.34
CA VAL A 8 -6.07 -1.05 4.77
C VAL A 8 -7.49 -1.32 5.25
N ARG A 9 -8.41 -1.59 4.32
CA ARG A 9 -9.80 -1.92 4.63
C ARG A 9 -10.06 -3.42 4.72
N SER A 10 -9.30 -4.21 3.97
CA SER A 10 -9.43 -5.66 3.89
C SER A 10 -8.03 -6.27 3.90
N ASP A 11 -7.88 -7.42 4.55
CA ASP A 11 -6.61 -8.12 4.62
C ASP A 11 -6.01 -8.33 3.22
N MET A 12 -4.71 -8.08 3.10
CA MET A 12 -3.95 -8.10 1.86
C MET A 12 -2.67 -8.92 2.06
N GLU A 13 -2.39 -9.82 1.12
CA GLU A 13 -1.18 -10.64 1.11
C GLU A 13 -0.47 -10.51 -0.24
N TYR A 14 0.77 -10.03 -0.20
CA TYR A 14 1.68 -9.98 -1.34
C TYR A 14 2.77 -11.05 -1.17
N LYS A 15 2.54 -12.20 -1.81
CA LYS A 15 3.40 -13.39 -1.67
C LYS A 15 4.82 -13.17 -2.21
N ASP A 16 4.96 -12.42 -3.29
CA ASP A 16 6.27 -12.15 -3.90
C ASP A 16 7.18 -11.33 -2.99
N ASP A 17 6.58 -10.45 -2.18
CA ASP A 17 7.28 -9.47 -1.34
C ASP A 17 7.26 -9.84 0.16
N ASN A 18 6.70 -11.00 0.53
CA ASN A 18 6.46 -11.43 1.92
C ASN A 18 5.79 -10.33 2.77
N LEU A 19 4.86 -9.59 2.18
CA LEU A 19 4.13 -8.52 2.84
C LEU A 19 2.71 -8.99 3.13
N TYR A 20 2.36 -9.01 4.41
CA TYR A 20 1.01 -9.29 4.87
C TYR A 20 0.52 -8.11 5.70
N MET A 21 -0.61 -7.54 5.28
CA MET A 21 -1.22 -6.36 5.89
C MET A 21 -2.66 -6.69 6.27
N LYS A 22 -3.04 -6.37 7.50
CA LYS A 22 -4.39 -6.60 8.02
C LYS A 22 -5.24 -5.37 7.87
N ALA A 23 -6.56 -5.55 7.84
CA ALA A 23 -7.50 -4.44 7.94
C ALA A 23 -7.21 -3.58 9.19
N GLY A 24 -7.08 -2.27 8.99
CA GLY A 24 -6.68 -1.30 10.01
C GLY A 24 -5.20 -0.93 9.99
N ASP A 25 -4.34 -1.70 9.31
CA ASP A 25 -2.94 -1.34 9.13
C ASP A 25 -2.80 -0.07 8.28
N LYS A 26 -1.73 0.68 8.54
CA LYS A 26 -1.47 1.97 7.89
C LYS A 26 -0.13 1.92 7.18
N PHE A 27 -0.09 2.54 6.01
CA PHE A 27 1.11 2.64 5.20
C PHE A 27 1.15 3.99 4.49
N ASP A 28 2.34 4.39 4.08
CA ASP A 28 2.55 5.60 3.28
C ASP A 28 2.76 5.21 1.82
N LEU A 29 1.89 5.73 0.94
CA LEU A 29 2.02 5.61 -0.50
C LEU A 29 2.91 6.73 -1.02
N THR A 30 3.91 6.37 -1.82
CA THR A 30 4.83 7.32 -2.45
C THR A 30 4.46 7.53 -3.93
N ASP A 31 5.13 8.48 -4.59
CA ASP A 31 5.03 8.68 -6.05
C ASP A 31 6.12 7.89 -6.82
N ASN A 32 6.80 6.94 -6.16
CA ASN A 32 7.80 6.09 -6.81
C ASN A 32 7.11 4.87 -7.45
N HIS A 33 7.38 4.65 -8.74
CA HIS A 33 6.77 3.59 -9.53
C HIS A 33 7.82 2.67 -10.14
N LYS A 34 7.50 1.38 -10.24
CA LYS A 34 8.31 0.36 -10.90
C LYS A 34 7.43 -0.49 -11.81
N GLY A 35 7.20 0.00 -13.03
CA GLY A 35 6.19 -0.57 -13.92
C GLY A 35 4.78 -0.28 -13.39
N ASP A 36 3.95 -1.32 -13.29
CA ASP A 36 2.57 -1.22 -12.78
C ASP A 36 2.47 -1.23 -11.24
N ARG A 37 3.62 -1.35 -10.57
CA ARG A 37 3.73 -1.32 -9.11
C ARG A 37 4.08 0.06 -8.58
N VAL A 38 3.52 0.40 -7.44
CA VAL A 38 3.80 1.62 -6.67
C VAL A 38 4.52 1.26 -5.38
N GLU A 39 5.43 2.12 -4.98
CA GLU A 39 6.16 2.00 -3.73
C GLU A 39 5.31 2.44 -2.54
N ILE A 40 5.22 1.57 -1.55
CA ILE A 40 4.62 1.83 -0.24
C ILE A 40 5.65 1.63 0.88
N ILE A 41 5.47 2.38 1.96
CA ILE A 41 6.28 2.29 3.16
C ILE A 41 5.39 1.77 4.29
N VAL A 42 5.72 0.58 4.80
CA VAL A 42 5.04 -0.08 5.91
C VAL A 42 6.06 -0.24 7.04
N ASP A 43 5.79 0.37 8.21
CA ASP A 43 6.70 0.35 9.37
C ASP A 43 8.17 0.71 9.04
N GLY A 44 8.37 1.66 8.12
CA GLY A 44 9.69 2.11 7.68
C GLY A 44 10.41 1.17 6.70
N LYS A 45 9.77 0.09 6.28
CA LYS A 45 10.25 -0.79 5.20
C LYS A 45 9.52 -0.47 3.89
N THR A 46 10.27 -0.52 2.80
CA THR A 46 9.80 -0.21 1.46
C THR A 46 9.36 -1.47 0.73
N TYR A 47 8.19 -1.44 0.10
CA TYR A 47 7.61 -2.52 -0.69
C TYR A 47 7.04 -1.98 -2.01
N TYR A 48 7.01 -2.81 -3.06
CA TYR A 48 6.42 -2.45 -4.35
C TYR A 48 5.21 -3.32 -4.62
N VAL A 49 4.03 -2.71 -4.69
CA VAL A 49 2.77 -3.43 -4.78
C VAL A 49 1.92 -2.91 -5.93
N ASP A 50 1.01 -3.74 -6.44
CA ASP A 50 0.16 -3.36 -7.57
C ASP A 50 -0.82 -2.25 -7.18
N GLN A 51 -0.84 -1.18 -7.98
CA GLN A 51 -1.64 0.01 -7.69
C GLN A 51 -3.15 -0.30 -7.64
N ASP A 52 -3.61 -1.27 -8.44
CA ASP A 52 -5.01 -1.71 -8.46
C ASP A 52 -5.46 -2.36 -7.15
N VAL A 53 -4.57 -3.12 -6.50
CA VAL A 53 -4.85 -3.77 -5.21
C VAL A 53 -5.01 -2.71 -4.13
N ILE A 54 -4.13 -1.71 -4.10
CA ILE A 54 -4.28 -0.58 -3.17
C ILE A 54 -5.61 0.14 -3.39
N SER A 55 -6.02 0.31 -4.65
CA SER A 55 -7.23 1.07 -4.99
C SER A 55 -8.48 0.39 -4.51
N THR A 56 -8.45 -0.92 -4.52
CA THR A 56 -9.57 -1.78 -4.14
C THR A 56 -9.62 -2.00 -2.63
N CYS A 57 -8.46 -2.22 -2.00
CA CYS A 57 -8.39 -2.70 -0.63
C CYS A 57 -7.96 -1.64 0.40
N SER A 58 -7.65 -0.41 -0.01
CA SER A 58 -7.23 0.67 0.90
C SER A 58 -8.05 1.94 0.71
N LYS A 59 -8.12 2.76 1.77
CA LYS A 59 -8.67 4.13 1.69
C LYS A 59 -7.59 5.14 2.00
N ALA A 60 -7.59 6.26 1.29
CA ALA A 60 -6.78 7.41 1.66
C ALA A 60 -7.29 7.96 2.99
N LEU A 61 -6.38 8.17 3.95
CA LEU A 61 -6.68 8.95 5.15
C LEU A 61 -6.54 10.42 4.75
N ARG A 62 -7.67 11.07 4.47
CA ARG A 62 -7.68 12.54 4.34
C ARG A 62 -7.34 13.14 5.71
N TYR A 63 -6.32 14.00 5.72
CA TYR A 63 -6.07 14.94 6.82
C TYR A 63 -7.27 15.89 6.97
#